data_AF-A0A0Q6VCN1-F1
#
_entry.id   AF-A0A0Q6VCN1-F1
#
_cell.length_a   1.000
_cell.length_b   1.000
_cell.length_c   1.000
_cell.angle_alpha   90.00
_cell.angle_beta   90.00
_cell.angle_gamma   90.00
#
_symmetry.space_group_name_H-M   'P 1'
#
loop_
_entity.id
_entity.type
_entity.pdbx_description
1 polymer ?
#
loop_
_entity_poly.entity_id
_entity_poly.type
_entity_poly.pdbx_seq_one_letter_code
_entity_poly.pdbx_strand_id
1 'polypeptide(L)'
;MNELTPHQKDAIGRATHLRQEVTSFRDTWPRLNSAEMLPPITWSELERQLQSLSASPAGSAMVHDLVAATRKQASFKPNELVMREILCIASAVMDETFLSDSSSSDLEEQDPII
;
A
#
# COMPACT_ATOMS: atom_id res chain seq x y z
N MET A 1 33.23 -21.11 3.97
CA MET A 1 32.16 -20.15 4.25
C MET A 1 31.33 -20.07 2.98
N ASN A 2 30.13 -20.64 2.93
CA ASN A 2 29.36 -20.68 1.68
C ASN A 2 28.88 -19.27 1.33
N GLU A 3 29.25 -18.78 0.14
CA GLU A 3 28.76 -17.51 -0.36
C GLU A 3 27.27 -17.62 -0.71
N LEU A 4 26.48 -16.64 -0.23
CA LEU A 4 25.07 -16.54 -0.54
C LEU A 4 24.88 -16.04 -1.97
N THR A 5 23.95 -16.65 -2.71
CA THR A 5 23.56 -16.15 -4.02
C THR A 5 22.84 -14.80 -3.90
N PRO A 6 22.83 -13.95 -4.94
CA PRO A 6 22.09 -12.68 -4.92
C PRO A 6 20.63 -12.83 -4.50
N HIS A 7 19.93 -13.84 -5.04
CA HIS A 7 18.55 -14.14 -4.67
C HIS A 7 18.37 -14.48 -3.18
N GLN A 8 19.32 -15.22 -2.60
CA GLN A 8 19.31 -15.56 -1.17
C GLN A 8 19.51 -14.31 -0.31
N LYS A 9 20.44 -13.44 -0.69
CA LYS A 9 20.67 -12.15 0.00
C LYS A 9 19.40 -11.29 -0.02
N ASP A 10 18.74 -11.18 -1.17
CA ASP A 10 17.49 -10.42 -1.32
C ASP A 10 16.36 -11.00 -0.49
N ALA A 11 16.20 -12.33 -0.49
CA ALA A 11 15.18 -13.01 0.31
C ALA A 11 15.40 -12.78 1.82
N ILE A 12 16.66 -12.85 2.28
CA ILE A 12 17.03 -12.55 3.67
C ILE A 12 16.75 -11.08 4.00
N GLY A 13 17.10 -10.15 3.10
CA GLY A 13 16.83 -8.73 3.26
C GLY A 13 15.33 -8.45 3.43
N ARG A 14 14.49 -8.97 2.53
CA ARG A 14 13.03 -8.85 2.62
C ARG A 14 12.47 -9.44 3.91
N ALA A 15 12.92 -10.63 4.30
CA ALA A 15 12.47 -11.27 5.53
C ALA A 15 12.89 -10.49 6.79
N THR A 16 14.07 -9.89 6.77
CA THR A 16 14.57 -9.06 7.89
C THR A 16 13.75 -7.79 8.02
N HIS A 17 13.49 -7.11 6.91
CA HIS A 17 12.67 -5.90 6.87
C HIS A 17 11.24 -6.16 7.38
N LEU A 18 10.61 -7.23 6.89
CA LEU A 18 9.27 -7.65 7.32
C LEU A 18 9.20 -7.92 8.83
N ARG A 19 10.22 -8.57 9.40
CA ARG A 19 10.26 -8.81 10.85
C ARG A 19 10.40 -7.51 11.62
N GLN A 20 11.24 -6.59 11.17
CA GLN A 20 11.42 -5.28 11.81
C GLN A 20 10.13 -4.47 11.79
N GLU A 21 9.41 -4.48 10.66
CA GLU A 21 8.10 -3.85 10.53
C GLU A 21 7.09 -4.42 11.53
N VAL A 22 6.96 -5.76 11.58
CA VAL A 22 6.04 -6.43 12.52
C VAL A 22 6.39 -6.15 13.97
N THR A 23 7.68 -6.14 14.32
CA THR A 23 8.13 -5.80 15.68
C THR A 23 7.79 -4.35 16.00
N SER A 24 8.15 -3.41 15.13
CA SER A 24 7.88 -1.97 15.33
C SER A 24 6.38 -1.69 15.47
N PHE A 25 5.56 -2.38 14.68
CA PHE A 25 4.11 -2.29 14.79
C PHE A 25 3.63 -2.75 16.17
N ARG A 26 4.09 -3.90 16.67
CA ARG A 26 3.66 -4.41 17.99
C ARG A 26 4.13 -3.55 19.15
N ASP A 27 5.28 -2.93 19.03
CA ASP A 27 5.82 -2.04 20.06
C ASP A 27 4.98 -0.76 20.18
N THR A 28 4.42 -0.29 19.06
CA THR A 28 3.61 0.92 19.02
C THR A 28 2.11 0.64 19.26
N TRP A 29 1.61 -0.51 18.79
CA TRP A 29 0.23 -0.96 18.93
C TRP A 29 0.18 -2.28 19.74
N PRO A 30 0.15 -2.19 21.08
CA PRO A 30 0.05 -3.38 21.91
C PRO A 30 -1.31 -4.06 21.72
N ARG A 31 -1.34 -5.38 21.91
CA ARG A 31 -2.55 -6.18 21.72
C ARG A 31 -3.69 -5.69 22.62
N LEU A 32 -4.90 -5.61 22.05
CA LEU A 32 -6.12 -5.32 22.79
C LEU A 32 -6.53 -6.51 23.67
N ASN A 33 -7.10 -6.22 24.84
CA ASN A 33 -7.51 -7.23 25.83
C ASN A 33 -8.83 -7.93 25.49
N SER A 34 -9.62 -7.36 24.57
CA SER A 34 -10.92 -7.85 24.11
C SER A 34 -11.01 -7.55 22.61
N ALA A 35 -11.48 -8.50 21.82
CA ALA A 35 -11.62 -8.34 20.38
C ALA A 35 -12.88 -9.02 19.86
N GLU A 36 -13.81 -8.20 19.35
CA GLU A 36 -14.82 -8.68 18.42
C GLU A 36 -14.20 -8.75 17.01
N MET A 37 -14.52 -9.81 16.26
CA MET A 37 -13.98 -9.98 14.92
C MET A 37 -14.76 -9.11 13.93
N LEU A 38 -14.04 -8.51 12.99
CA LEU A 38 -14.67 -7.92 11.81
C LEU A 38 -15.33 -9.02 10.95
N PRO A 39 -16.36 -8.66 10.16
CA PRO A 39 -16.95 -9.57 9.20
C PRO A 39 -15.88 -10.13 8.25
N PRO A 40 -15.95 -11.42 7.90
CA PRO A 40 -15.07 -11.97 6.89
C PRO A 40 -15.43 -11.38 5.52
N ILE A 41 -14.43 -10.85 4.82
CA ILE A 41 -14.53 -10.40 3.44
C ILE A 41 -13.41 -11.02 2.61
N THR A 42 -13.67 -11.25 1.33
CA THR A 42 -12.68 -11.77 0.39
C THR A 42 -11.82 -10.64 -0.20
N TRP A 43 -10.63 -10.97 -0.69
CA TRP A 43 -9.77 -10.02 -1.40
C TRP A 43 -10.46 -9.39 -2.61
N SER A 44 -11.28 -10.16 -3.34
CA SER A 44 -12.02 -9.66 -4.50
C SER A 44 -13.14 -8.70 -4.11
N GLU A 45 -13.78 -8.90 -2.96
CA GLU A 45 -14.76 -7.93 -2.43
C GLU A 45 -14.08 -6.64 -2.01
N LEU A 46 -12.93 -6.72 -1.33
CA LEU A 46 -12.13 -5.55 -0.97
C LEU A 46 -11.70 -4.76 -2.21
N GLU A 47 -11.13 -5.42 -3.21
CA GLU A 47 -10.68 -4.81 -4.47
C GLU A 47 -11.83 -4.07 -5.16
N ARG A 48 -13.00 -4.68 -5.23
CA ARG A 48 -14.21 -4.06 -5.79
C ARG A 48 -14.63 -2.80 -5.04
N GLN A 49 -14.60 -2.81 -3.71
CA GLN A 49 -14.97 -1.64 -2.90
C GLN A 49 -13.97 -0.51 -3.09
N LEU A 50 -12.67 -0.80 -3.09
CA LEU A 50 -11.63 0.21 -3.30
C LEU A 50 -11.70 0.84 -4.70
N GLN A 51 -11.97 0.04 -5.74
CA GLN A 51 -12.22 0.57 -7.09
C GLN A 51 -13.42 1.50 -7.11
N SER A 52 -14.53 1.09 -6.48
CA SER A 52 -15.75 1.91 -6.43
C SER A 52 -15.60 3.19 -5.62
N LEU A 53 -14.72 3.22 -4.62
CA LEU A 53 -14.46 4.39 -3.80
C LEU A 53 -13.40 5.32 -4.40
N SER A 54 -12.68 4.88 -5.43
CA SER A 54 -11.61 5.67 -6.02
C SER A 54 -12.14 6.99 -6.59
N ALA A 55 -11.48 8.09 -6.25
CA ALA A 55 -11.82 9.44 -6.70
C ALA A 55 -11.59 9.64 -8.20
N SER A 56 -10.60 8.93 -8.76
CA SER A 56 -10.20 9.08 -10.17
C SER A 56 -10.13 7.74 -10.91
N PRO A 57 -10.27 7.74 -12.25
CA PRO A 57 -10.04 6.55 -13.08
C PRO A 57 -8.62 5.99 -12.92
N ALA A 58 -7.63 6.86 -12.72
CA ALA A 58 -6.25 6.46 -12.48
C ALA A 58 -6.10 5.72 -11.14
N GLY A 59 -6.69 6.26 -10.06
CA GLY A 59 -6.76 5.59 -8.76
C GLY A 59 -7.43 4.22 -8.85
N SER A 60 -8.58 4.15 -9.53
CA SER A 60 -9.30 2.88 -9.74
C SER A 60 -8.47 1.84 -10.49
N ALA A 61 -7.68 2.25 -11.48
CA ALA A 61 -6.83 1.33 -12.23
C ALA A 61 -5.69 0.75 -11.36
N MET A 62 -5.17 1.53 -10.41
CA MET A 62 -4.08 1.12 -9.52
C MET A 62 -4.49 0.16 -8.41
N VAL A 63 -5.78 0.14 -8.04
CA VAL A 63 -6.27 -0.68 -6.93
C VAL A 63 -5.85 -2.15 -7.06
N HIS A 64 -5.88 -2.71 -8.28
CA HIS A 64 -5.50 -4.09 -8.52
C HIS A 64 -4.08 -4.39 -8.05
N ASP A 65 -3.12 -3.58 -8.48
CA ASP A 65 -1.69 -3.78 -8.18
C ASP A 65 -1.41 -3.55 -6.69
N LEU A 66 -2.03 -2.55 -6.09
CA LEU A 66 -1.91 -2.25 -4.66
C LEU A 66 -2.44 -3.42 -3.80
N VAL A 67 -3.66 -3.88 -4.08
CA VAL A 67 -4.27 -5.01 -3.36
C VAL A 67 -3.47 -6.29 -3.59
N ALA A 68 -3.00 -6.55 -4.81
CA ALA A 68 -2.18 -7.71 -5.11
C ALA A 68 -0.83 -7.69 -4.35
N ALA A 69 -0.20 -6.53 -4.22
CA ALA A 69 1.02 -6.35 -3.44
C ALA A 69 0.78 -6.61 -1.95
N THR A 70 -0.26 -6.01 -1.36
CA THR A 70 -0.62 -6.22 0.06
C THR A 70 -0.97 -7.69 0.32
N ARG A 71 -1.77 -8.33 -0.55
CA ARG A 71 -2.15 -9.74 -0.41
C ARG A 71 -0.95 -10.67 -0.36
N LYS A 72 0.11 -10.40 -1.13
CA LYS A 72 1.35 -11.21 -1.14
C LYS A 72 2.05 -11.20 0.22
N GLN A 73 1.90 -10.13 0.99
CA GLN A 73 2.56 -9.98 2.30
C GLN A 73 1.64 -10.29 3.48
N ALA A 74 0.33 -10.27 3.28
CA ALA A 74 -0.67 -10.35 4.35
C ALA A 74 -0.51 -11.59 5.25
N SER A 75 -0.15 -12.75 4.71
CA SER A 75 0.04 -13.98 5.49
C SER A 75 1.21 -13.91 6.48
N PHE A 76 2.11 -12.94 6.33
CA PHE A 76 3.28 -12.77 7.18
C PHE A 76 3.14 -11.60 8.17
N LYS A 77 2.02 -10.86 8.12
CA LYS A 77 1.77 -9.67 8.94
C LYS A 77 0.59 -9.92 9.90
N PRO A 78 0.55 -9.27 11.07
CA PRO A 78 -0.65 -9.23 11.90
C PRO A 78 -1.83 -8.64 11.11
N ASN A 79 -3.05 -9.17 11.30
CA ASN A 79 -4.25 -8.68 10.61
C ASN A 79 -4.48 -7.17 10.78
N GLU A 80 -4.18 -6.64 11.97
CA GLU A 80 -4.31 -5.20 12.25
C GLU A 80 -3.34 -4.35 11.42
N LEU A 81 -2.12 -4.84 11.18
CA LEU A 81 -1.16 -4.17 10.30
C LEU A 81 -1.63 -4.23 8.84
N VAL A 82 -2.10 -5.39 8.38
CA VAL A 82 -2.68 -5.52 7.03
C VAL A 82 -3.88 -4.58 6.86
N MET A 83 -4.74 -4.49 7.87
CA MET A 83 -5.88 -3.55 7.87
C MET A 83 -5.41 -2.11 7.76
N ARG A 84 -4.35 -1.72 8.49
CA ARG A 84 -3.76 -0.38 8.37
C ARG A 84 -3.27 -0.10 6.96
N GLU A 85 -2.58 -1.04 6.31
CA GLU A 85 -2.13 -0.88 4.92
C GLU A 85 -3.31 -0.70 3.96
N ILE A 86 -4.39 -1.47 4.15
CA ILE A 86 -5.62 -1.33 3.38
C ILE A 86 -6.22 0.07 3.56
N LEU A 87 -6.25 0.59 4.79
CA LEU A 87 -6.73 1.94 5.07
C LEU A 87 -5.84 3.02 4.42
N CYS A 88 -4.52 2.81 4.37
CA CYS A 88 -3.61 3.69 3.63
C CYS A 88 -3.91 3.68 2.12
N ILE A 89 -4.15 2.50 1.53
CA ILE A 89 -4.55 2.37 0.12
C ILE A 89 -5.86 3.11 -0.12
N ALA A 90 -6.88 2.89 0.73
CA ALA A 90 -8.16 3.56 0.64
C ALA A 90 -7.99 5.08 0.68
N SER A 91 -7.22 5.59 1.64
CA SER A 91 -6.93 7.02 1.76
C SER A 91 -6.27 7.59 0.49
N ALA A 92 -5.36 6.85 -0.12
CA ALA A 92 -4.66 7.31 -1.32
C ALA A 92 -5.57 7.33 -2.56
N VAL A 93 -6.38 6.28 -2.76
CA VAL A 93 -7.24 6.19 -3.96
C VAL A 93 -8.47 7.09 -3.89
N MET A 94 -8.91 7.47 -2.69
CA MET A 94 -10.00 8.42 -2.46
C MET A 94 -9.55 9.90 -2.52
N ASP A 95 -8.25 10.16 -2.66
CA ASP A 95 -7.72 11.52 -2.74
C ASP A 95 -7.80 12.05 -4.19
N GLU A 96 -8.55 13.15 -4.39
CA GLU A 96 -8.72 13.82 -5.69
C GLU A 96 -7.41 14.43 -6.22
N THR A 97 -6.43 14.68 -5.34
CA THR A 97 -5.11 15.19 -5.72
C THR A 97 -4.13 14.08 -6.09
N PHE A 98 -4.53 12.81 -5.91
CA PHE A 98 -3.70 11.66 -6.18
C PHE A 98 -3.28 11.61 -7.66
N LEU A 99 -1.98 11.85 -7.90
CA LEU A 99 -1.31 11.88 -9.23
C LEU A 99 -1.58 13.10 -10.11
N SER A 100 -2.27 14.12 -9.59
CA SER A 100 -2.65 15.33 -10.34
C SER A 100 -1.47 16.25 -10.75
N ASP A 101 -0.26 15.98 -10.25
CA ASP A 101 0.94 16.81 -10.49
C ASP A 101 1.67 16.54 -11.84
N SER A 102 1.13 15.72 -12.73
CA SER A 102 1.87 15.30 -13.94
C SER A 102 1.61 16.16 -15.20
N SER A 103 0.93 17.32 -15.12
CA SER A 103 0.62 18.12 -16.33
C SER A 103 0.53 19.65 -16.14
N SER A 104 1.31 20.25 -15.24
CA SER A 104 1.38 21.71 -15.13
C SER A 104 2.82 22.24 -15.03
N SER A 105 3.64 21.93 -16.02
CA SER A 105 4.90 22.63 -16.28
C SER A 105 5.14 22.68 -17.78
N ASP A 106 4.28 23.38 -18.50
CA ASP A 106 4.47 23.73 -19.91
C ASP A 106 3.77 25.06 -20.24
N LEU A 107 3.98 26.07 -19.38
CA LEU A 107 3.61 27.45 -19.65
C LEU A 107 4.63 28.35 -18.95
N GLU A 108 5.63 28.83 -19.69
CA GLU A 108 6.11 30.22 -19.69
C GLU A 108 7.41 30.35 -20.52
N GLU A 109 7.26 30.56 -21.83
CA GLU A 109 8.14 31.48 -22.56
C GLU A 109 7.24 32.29 -23.52
N GLN A 110 6.71 33.38 -22.98
CA GLN A 110 6.03 34.42 -23.75
C GLN A 110 7.09 35.43 -24.16
N ASP A 111 7.62 35.30 -25.38
CA ASP A 111 8.50 36.30 -25.99
C ASP A 111 7.69 37.57 -26.34
N PRO A 112 8.14 38.78 -25.94
CA PRO A 112 7.56 40.01 -26.45
C PRO A 112 8.21 40.37 -27.79
N ILE A 113 7.45 40.27 -28.89
CA ILE A 113 7.84 40.91 -30.16
C ILE A 113 7.28 42.34 -30.18
N ILE A 114 8.22 43.27 -29.93
CA ILE A 114 8.35 44.69 -30.31
C ILE A 114 7.07 45.45 -30.69
#